data_AF-A0A2C9LSZ5-F1
#
_entry.id   AF-A0A2C9LSZ5-F1
#
_cell.length_a   1.000
_cell.length_b   1.000
_cell.length_c   1.000
_cell.angle_alpha   90.00
_cell.angle_beta   90.00
_cell.angle_gamma   90.00
#
_symmetry.space_group_name_H-M   'P 1'
#
loop_
_entity.id
_entity.type
_entity.pdbx_description
1 polymer ?
#
loop_
_entity_poly.entity_id
_entity_poly.type
_entity_poly.pdbx_seq_one_letter_code
_entity_poly.pdbx_strand_id
1 'polypeptide(L)'
;MKCDQGVCVCANDYYFSAWTKLCEKRLTKGYECNITDECKVNMTCALGHCGCLTGYYYQNIEQQCYPAFKLGQQCDPSIQDMCVSRDLVCRRDTLYSYTCQQSFDGQITVIPNVKSEADTSTLIALIVVSVIGWAVAIATGVCVIVLCRRIRNTSTAS
;
A
#
# COMPACT_ATOMS: atom_id res chain seq x y z
N MET A 1 -4.45 -47.71 -6.03
CA MET A 1 -5.07 -47.52 -7.36
C MET A 1 -6.48 -48.04 -7.28
N LYS A 2 -7.47 -47.24 -7.70
CA LYS A 2 -8.87 -47.64 -7.75
C LYS A 2 -9.31 -47.58 -9.20
N CYS A 3 -9.86 -48.67 -9.71
CA CYS A 3 -10.38 -48.73 -11.06
C CYS A 3 -11.91 -48.69 -11.02
N ASP A 4 -12.50 -47.76 -11.75
CA ASP A 4 -13.94 -47.64 -11.93
C ASP A 4 -14.24 -47.62 -13.43
N GLN A 5 -15.14 -48.50 -13.87
CA GLN A 5 -15.51 -48.66 -15.28
C GLN A 5 -14.33 -48.83 -16.27
N GLY A 6 -13.26 -49.49 -15.85
CA GLY A 6 -12.07 -49.72 -16.69
C GLY A 6 -11.09 -48.54 -16.75
N VAL A 7 -11.39 -47.42 -16.10
CA VAL A 7 -10.44 -46.32 -15.90
C VAL A 7 -9.84 -46.44 -14.51
N CYS A 8 -8.51 -46.53 -14.44
CA CYS A 8 -7.81 -46.61 -13.17
C CYS A 8 -7.22 -45.26 -12.79
N VAL A 9 -7.55 -44.80 -11.58
CA VAL A 9 -7.05 -43.57 -11.01
C VAL A 9 -6.20 -43.86 -9.77
N CYS A 10 -5.15 -43.07 -9.60
CA CYS A 10 -4.37 -43.07 -8.37
C CYS A 10 -5.21 -42.50 -7.22
N ALA A 11 -4.82 -42.80 -5.97
CA ALA A 11 -5.44 -42.15 -4.82
C ALA A 11 -5.15 -40.63 -4.86
N ASN A 12 -5.96 -39.81 -4.18
CA ASN A 12 -5.88 -38.34 -4.27
C ASN A 12 -4.46 -37.77 -4.02
N ASP A 13 -3.69 -38.38 -3.12
CA ASP A 13 -2.32 -37.95 -2.80
C ASP A 13 -1.24 -38.47 -3.77
N TYR A 14 -1.66 -39.12 -4.85
CA TYR A 14 -0.79 -39.77 -5.81
C TYR A 14 -1.10 -39.31 -7.24
N TYR A 15 -0.10 -39.36 -8.11
CA TYR A 15 -0.20 -39.12 -9.54
C TYR A 15 0.35 -40.33 -10.30
N PHE A 16 -0.09 -40.53 -11.54
CA PHE A 16 0.42 -41.61 -12.37
C PHE A 16 1.69 -41.16 -13.10
N SER A 17 2.83 -41.76 -12.78
CA SER A 17 4.10 -41.44 -13.42
C SER A 17 4.24 -42.20 -14.74
N ALA A 18 4.36 -41.45 -15.84
CA ALA A 18 4.50 -42.04 -17.18
C ALA A 18 5.81 -42.83 -17.34
N TRP A 19 6.83 -42.52 -16.55
CA TRP A 19 8.16 -43.12 -16.60
C TRP A 19 8.22 -44.45 -15.84
N THR A 20 7.76 -44.46 -14.59
CA THR A 20 7.80 -45.66 -13.74
C THR A 20 6.61 -46.58 -13.94
N LYS A 21 5.53 -46.07 -14.58
CA LYS A 21 4.24 -46.76 -14.72
C LYS A 21 3.59 -47.09 -13.37
N LEU A 22 3.89 -46.30 -12.33
CA LEU A 22 3.37 -46.48 -10.98
C LEU A 22 2.66 -45.21 -10.49
N CYS A 23 1.81 -45.37 -9.48
CA CYS A 23 1.26 -44.24 -8.72
C CYS A 23 2.32 -43.74 -7.73
N GLU A 24 2.83 -42.54 -7.94
CA GLU A 24 3.82 -41.88 -7.10
C GLU A 24 3.19 -40.79 -6.25
N LYS A 25 3.79 -40.45 -5.11
CA LYS A 25 3.26 -39.43 -4.22
C LYS A 25 3.37 -38.06 -4.89
N ARG A 26 2.29 -37.27 -4.82
CA ARG A 26 2.27 -35.89 -5.35
C ARG A 26 3.31 -35.01 -4.65
N LEU A 27 3.93 -34.16 -5.45
CA LEU A 27 5.03 -33.28 -5.09
C LEU A 27 4.55 -32.05 -4.31
N THR A 28 5.32 -31.63 -3.31
CA THR A 28 5.03 -30.44 -2.49
C THR A 28 5.72 -29.19 -3.05
N LYS A 29 5.52 -28.03 -2.42
CA LYS A 29 6.09 -26.76 -2.87
C LYS A 29 7.61 -26.84 -3.01
N GLY A 30 8.12 -26.36 -4.15
CA GLY A 30 9.54 -26.27 -4.45
C GLY A 30 10.18 -27.53 -5.00
N TYR A 31 9.44 -28.65 -5.13
CA TYR A 31 9.93 -29.82 -5.85
C TYR A 31 9.83 -29.60 -7.36
N GLU A 32 10.80 -30.16 -8.09
CA GLU A 32 10.83 -30.14 -9.56
C GLU A 32 9.66 -30.94 -10.14
N CYS A 33 9.01 -30.38 -11.14
CA CYS A 33 7.89 -31.00 -11.83
C CYS A 33 7.98 -30.74 -13.33
N ASN A 34 7.39 -31.64 -14.12
CA ASN A 34 7.26 -31.49 -15.55
C ASN A 34 5.84 -31.08 -15.97
N ILE A 35 4.83 -31.58 -15.24
CA ILE A 35 3.41 -31.25 -15.47
C ILE A 35 2.69 -30.98 -14.14
N THR A 36 1.61 -30.20 -14.19
CA THR A 36 0.83 -29.82 -13.00
C THR A 36 0.26 -31.00 -12.22
N ASP A 37 -0.08 -32.11 -12.88
CA ASP A 37 -0.64 -33.29 -12.23
C ASP A 37 0.32 -33.98 -11.25
N GLU A 38 1.63 -33.72 -11.36
CA GLU A 38 2.65 -34.23 -10.44
C GLU A 38 2.58 -33.52 -9.08
N CYS A 39 2.09 -32.27 -9.04
CA CYS A 39 2.00 -31.48 -7.84
C CYS A 39 0.79 -31.86 -6.98
N LYS A 40 0.83 -31.53 -5.67
CA LYS A 40 -0.33 -31.69 -4.77
C LYS A 40 -1.56 -30.91 -5.25
N VAL A 41 -2.72 -31.26 -4.70
CA VAL A 41 -3.98 -30.54 -4.98
C VAL A 41 -3.83 -29.04 -4.68
N ASN A 42 -4.45 -28.20 -5.51
CA ASN A 42 -4.36 -26.73 -5.48
C ASN A 42 -2.96 -26.15 -5.77
N MET A 43 -2.07 -26.95 -6.37
CA MET A 43 -0.77 -26.52 -6.86
C MET A 43 -0.71 -26.58 -8.39
N THR A 44 0.22 -25.83 -8.96
CA THR A 44 0.56 -25.84 -10.38
C THR A 44 2.06 -26.00 -10.56
N CYS A 45 2.46 -26.64 -11.66
CA CYS A 45 3.85 -26.66 -12.06
C CYS A 45 4.18 -25.35 -12.78
N ALA A 46 4.92 -24.46 -12.12
CA ALA A 46 5.31 -23.16 -12.67
C ALA A 46 6.83 -23.04 -12.65
N LEU A 47 7.43 -22.71 -13.80
CA LEU A 47 8.88 -22.61 -13.95
C LEU A 47 9.61 -23.90 -13.52
N GLY A 48 9.00 -25.06 -13.83
CA GLY A 48 9.55 -26.38 -13.51
C GLY A 48 9.47 -26.75 -12.03
N HIS A 49 8.76 -25.99 -11.19
CA HIS A 49 8.63 -26.27 -9.76
C HIS A 49 7.17 -26.19 -9.31
N CYS A 50 6.79 -27.03 -8.35
CA CYS A 50 5.45 -26.98 -7.79
C CYS A 50 5.26 -25.72 -6.93
N GLY A 51 4.24 -24.92 -7.25
CA GLY A 51 3.81 -23.75 -6.49
C GLY A 51 2.30 -23.74 -6.29
N CYS A 52 1.79 -22.91 -5.36
CA CYS A 52 0.34 -22.76 -5.23
C CYS A 52 -0.27 -22.08 -6.45
N LEU A 53 -1.51 -22.43 -6.79
CA LEU A 53 -2.30 -21.72 -7.80
C LEU A 53 -2.47 -20.24 -7.43
N THR A 54 -2.73 -19.39 -8.44
CA THR A 54 -3.04 -17.98 -8.21
C THR A 54 -4.26 -17.85 -7.28
N GLY A 55 -4.13 -17.01 -6.24
CA GLY A 55 -5.15 -16.86 -5.22
C GLY A 55 -5.10 -17.91 -4.11
N TYR A 56 -4.02 -18.68 -4.01
CA TYR A 56 -3.74 -19.58 -2.90
C TYR A 56 -2.37 -19.26 -2.27
N TYR A 57 -2.26 -19.47 -0.96
CA TYR A 57 -1.01 -19.35 -0.20
C TYR A 57 -0.57 -20.70 0.33
N TYR A 58 0.73 -20.86 0.57
CA TYR A 58 1.29 -22.12 1.08
C TYR A 58 1.44 -22.09 2.59
N GLN A 59 0.86 -23.08 3.28
CA GLN A 59 1.05 -23.26 4.72
C GLN A 59 2.09 -24.34 5.00
N ASN A 60 3.21 -23.95 5.60
CA ASN A 60 4.36 -24.85 5.83
C ASN A 60 4.07 -26.01 6.78
N ILE A 61 3.19 -25.81 7.77
CA ILE A 61 2.87 -26.80 8.82
C ILE A 61 2.19 -28.02 8.19
N GLU A 62 1.17 -27.78 7.37
CA GLU A 62 0.35 -28.84 6.77
C GLU A 62 0.85 -29.26 5.38
N GLN A 63 1.78 -28.48 4.81
CA GLN A 63 2.33 -28.67 3.47
C GLN A 63 1.25 -28.72 2.38
N GLN A 64 0.32 -27.76 2.46
CA GLN A 64 -0.82 -27.62 1.54
C GLN A 64 -1.05 -26.15 1.16
N CYS A 65 -1.77 -25.96 0.04
CA CYS A 65 -2.17 -24.65 -0.43
C CYS A 65 -3.60 -24.33 -0.01
N TYR A 66 -3.78 -23.16 0.60
CA TYR A 66 -5.04 -22.67 1.12
C TYR A 66 -5.52 -21.45 0.32
N PRO A 67 -6.83 -21.24 0.15
CA PRO A 67 -7.34 -20.04 -0.50
C PRO A 67 -6.85 -18.79 0.21
N ALA A 68 -6.32 -17.85 -0.56
CA ALA A 68 -5.84 -16.58 -0.04
C ALA A 68 -7.00 -15.69 0.44
N PHE A 69 -6.70 -14.91 1.46
CA PHE A 69 -7.61 -14.05 2.17
C PHE A 69 -7.86 -12.72 1.43
N LYS A 70 -9.12 -12.29 1.48
CA LYS A 70 -9.61 -11.03 0.91
C LYS A 70 -9.37 -9.88 1.88
N LEU A 71 -9.57 -8.66 1.40
CA LEU A 71 -9.50 -7.43 2.21
C LEU A 71 -10.35 -7.57 3.49
N GLY A 72 -9.75 -7.22 4.64
CA GLY A 72 -10.39 -7.25 5.96
C GLY A 72 -10.45 -8.61 6.65
N GLN A 73 -10.11 -9.71 5.96
CA GLN A 73 -10.03 -11.03 6.60
C GLN A 73 -8.79 -11.15 7.48
N GLN A 74 -8.91 -11.90 8.56
CA GLN A 74 -7.83 -12.11 9.53
C GLN A 74 -6.70 -12.95 8.92
N CYS A 75 -5.46 -12.55 9.16
CA CYS A 75 -4.26 -13.21 8.62
C CYS A 75 -3.21 -13.41 9.71
N ASP A 76 -2.23 -14.28 9.46
CA ASP A 76 -1.07 -14.50 10.31
C ASP A 76 0.16 -13.87 9.65
N PRO A 77 0.80 -12.85 10.26
CA PRO A 77 1.99 -12.22 9.69
C PRO A 77 3.21 -13.16 9.57
N SER A 78 3.16 -14.33 10.21
CA SER A 78 4.21 -15.36 10.13
C SER A 78 4.15 -16.17 8.84
N ILE A 79 3.05 -16.07 8.08
CA ILE A 79 2.83 -16.80 6.83
C ILE A 79 2.84 -15.80 5.67
N GLN A 80 3.69 -16.05 4.68
CA GLN A 80 3.81 -15.21 3.50
C GLN A 80 2.63 -15.40 2.53
N ASP A 81 2.32 -14.34 1.78
CA ASP A 81 1.34 -14.33 0.67
C ASP A 81 -0.07 -14.79 1.05
N MET A 82 -0.48 -14.69 2.32
CA MET A 82 -1.83 -15.08 2.74
C MET A 82 -2.93 -14.27 2.07
N CYS A 83 -2.65 -13.08 1.54
CA CYS A 83 -3.65 -12.20 0.95
C CYS A 83 -3.74 -12.37 -0.58
N VAL A 84 -4.95 -12.29 -1.14
CA VAL A 84 -5.25 -12.71 -2.53
C VAL A 84 -4.60 -11.84 -3.60
N SER A 85 -4.42 -10.54 -3.34
CA SER A 85 -3.75 -9.62 -4.26
C SER A 85 -2.37 -9.28 -3.73
N ARG A 86 -1.43 -9.00 -4.64
CA ARG A 86 -0.12 -8.43 -4.31
C ARG A 86 -0.23 -7.06 -3.66
N ASP A 87 -1.34 -6.35 -3.90
CA ASP A 87 -1.63 -5.07 -3.28
C ASP A 87 -2.19 -5.22 -1.87
N LEU A 88 -2.37 -6.45 -1.36
CA LEU A 88 -2.82 -6.71 0.00
C LEU A 88 -1.67 -7.29 0.83
N VAL A 89 -1.42 -6.67 1.97
CA VAL A 89 -0.42 -7.13 2.94
C VAL A 89 -1.10 -7.41 4.27
N CYS A 90 -0.60 -8.44 4.96
CA CYS A 90 -1.08 -8.75 6.31
C CYS A 90 -0.56 -7.69 7.29
N ARG A 91 -1.44 -6.81 7.77
CA ARG A 91 -1.07 -5.67 8.61
C ARG A 91 -1.87 -5.67 9.90
N ARG A 92 -1.26 -5.15 10.96
CA ARG A 92 -1.92 -4.99 12.26
C ARG A 92 -3.01 -3.93 12.17
N ASP A 93 -4.21 -4.29 12.60
CA ASP A 93 -5.37 -3.41 12.76
C ASP A 93 -5.38 -2.76 14.16
N THR A 94 -6.22 -1.75 14.34
CA THR A 94 -6.39 -0.96 15.58
C THR A 94 -6.79 -1.81 16.80
N LEU A 95 -7.37 -2.99 16.58
CA LEU A 95 -7.87 -3.90 17.62
C LEU A 95 -6.88 -5.03 17.99
N TYR A 96 -5.58 -4.89 17.70
CA TYR A 96 -4.55 -5.92 17.89
C TYR A 96 -4.74 -7.21 17.06
N SER A 97 -5.69 -7.25 16.13
CA SER A 97 -5.79 -8.29 15.11
C SER A 97 -4.89 -7.96 13.92
N TYR A 98 -4.54 -8.97 13.11
CA TYR A 98 -3.91 -8.76 11.81
C TYR A 98 -4.92 -9.06 10.73
N THR A 99 -5.07 -8.16 9.76
CA THR A 99 -5.99 -8.33 8.63
C THR A 99 -5.29 -8.03 7.31
N CYS A 100 -5.79 -8.61 6.22
CA CYS A 100 -5.35 -8.26 4.88
C CYS A 100 -5.81 -6.83 4.57
N GLN A 101 -4.87 -5.90 4.45
CA GLN A 101 -5.12 -4.48 4.18
C GLN A 101 -4.41 -4.07 2.88
N GLN A 102 -4.88 -3.02 2.22
CA GLN A 102 -4.17 -2.47 1.08
C GLN A 102 -2.77 -2.01 1.49
N SER A 103 -1.78 -2.49 0.74
CA SER A 103 -0.44 -1.95 0.76
C SER A 103 -0.54 -0.54 0.19
N PHE A 104 -0.55 0.46 1.08
CA PHE A 104 -0.18 1.81 0.70
C PHE A 104 1.33 1.79 0.50
N ASP A 105 1.74 1.17 -0.61
CA ASP A 105 3.11 1.29 -1.07
C ASP A 105 3.35 2.79 -1.22
N GLY A 106 4.39 3.28 -0.57
CA GLY A 106 4.65 4.69 -0.34
C GLY A 106 5.00 5.48 -1.60
N GLN A 107 4.44 5.14 -2.77
CA GLN A 107 4.03 6.17 -3.71
C GLN A 107 2.89 6.97 -3.06
N ILE A 108 3.28 7.73 -2.02
CA ILE A 108 3.01 9.16 -2.05
C ILE A 108 3.38 9.54 -3.48
N THR A 109 2.39 9.57 -4.38
CA THR A 109 2.39 10.59 -5.40
C THR A 109 2.60 11.83 -4.57
N VAL A 110 3.86 12.28 -4.51
CA VAL A 110 4.16 13.68 -4.25
C VAL A 110 3.21 14.31 -5.22
N ILE A 111 2.07 14.80 -4.72
CA ILE A 111 1.16 15.62 -5.49
C ILE A 111 2.15 16.61 -6.08
N PRO A 112 2.48 16.53 -7.38
CA PRO A 112 3.55 17.34 -7.94
C PRO A 112 3.01 18.72 -7.69
N ASN A 113 3.58 19.36 -6.66
CA ASN A 113 3.01 20.46 -5.91
C ASN A 113 2.25 21.25 -6.94
N VAL A 114 0.92 21.05 -7.02
CA VAL A 114 0.14 21.59 -8.13
C VAL A 114 0.34 23.04 -7.84
N LYS A 115 1.24 23.62 -8.62
CA LYS A 115 1.59 25.02 -8.56
C LYS A 115 0.25 25.58 -8.92
N SER A 116 -0.48 25.95 -7.87
CA SER A 116 -1.78 26.55 -7.98
C SER A 116 -1.47 27.72 -8.86
N GLU A 117 -1.81 27.61 -10.13
CA GLU A 117 -1.88 28.68 -11.08
C GLU A 117 -3.11 29.50 -10.68
N ALA A 118 -3.16 29.87 -9.41
CA ALA A 118 -3.84 31.03 -8.92
C ALA A 118 -3.06 32.19 -9.51
N ASP A 119 -3.60 32.69 -10.61
CA ASP A 119 -3.54 34.09 -11.01
C ASP A 119 -2.53 34.90 -10.20
N THR A 120 -1.31 34.98 -10.71
CA THR A 120 -0.27 35.88 -10.18
C THR A 120 -0.73 37.35 -10.25
N SER A 121 -1.83 37.63 -10.94
CA SER A 121 -2.50 38.93 -11.03
C SER A 121 -3.16 39.36 -9.71
N THR A 122 -3.73 38.44 -8.92
CA THR A 122 -4.51 38.81 -7.72
C THR A 122 -3.63 38.99 -6.49
N LEU A 123 -2.49 38.28 -6.42
CA LEU A 123 -1.57 38.36 -5.29
C LEU A 123 -0.73 39.65 -5.30
N ILE A 124 -0.40 40.17 -6.49
CA ILE A 124 0.32 41.46 -6.63
C ILE A 124 -0.58 42.63 -6.18
N ALA A 125 -1.89 42.59 -6.47
CA ALA A 125 -2.82 43.61 -6.03
C ALA A 125 -2.91 43.70 -4.48
N LEU A 126 -2.88 42.57 -3.77
CA LEU A 126 -2.97 42.55 -2.31
C LEU A 126 -1.69 43.03 -1.62
N ILE A 127 -0.51 42.78 -2.20
CA ILE A 127 0.76 43.28 -1.65
C ILE A 127 0.86 44.80 -1.79
N VAL A 128 0.44 45.36 -2.94
CA VAL A 128 0.46 46.82 -3.16
C VAL A 128 -0.46 47.56 -2.18
N VAL A 129 -1.63 47.00 -1.82
CA VAL A 129 -2.56 47.64 -0.88
C VAL A 129 -2.01 47.65 0.55
N SER A 130 -1.24 46.62 0.96
CA SER A 130 -0.67 46.58 2.31
C SER A 130 0.45 47.61 2.50
N VAL A 131 1.34 47.81 1.52
CA VAL A 131 2.47 48.75 1.64
C VAL A 131 2.00 50.21 1.70
N ILE A 132 0.94 50.58 0.97
CA ILE A 132 0.39 51.94 0.98
C ILE A 132 -0.27 52.26 2.34
N GLY A 133 -0.91 51.28 2.99
CA GLY A 133 -1.54 51.46 4.30
C GLY A 133 -0.56 51.83 5.42
N TRP A 134 0.62 51.21 5.45
CA TRP A 134 1.65 51.50 6.45
C TRP A 134 2.27 52.90 6.28
N ALA A 135 2.44 53.37 5.03
CA ALA A 135 3.01 54.70 4.77
C ALA A 135 2.15 55.84 5.33
N VAL A 136 0.82 55.74 5.23
CA VAL A 136 -0.12 56.76 5.72
C VAL A 136 -0.18 56.79 7.26
N ALA A 137 -0.12 55.62 7.91
CA ALA A 137 -0.11 55.52 9.37
C ALA A 137 1.18 56.09 9.98
N ILE A 138 2.33 55.86 9.34
CA ILE A 138 3.61 56.41 9.80
C ILE A 138 3.63 57.93 9.61
N ALA A 139 3.16 58.45 8.47
CA ALA A 139 3.13 59.89 8.19
C ALA A 139 2.25 60.66 9.19
N THR A 140 1.09 60.13 9.53
CA THR A 140 0.18 60.74 10.54
C THR A 140 0.79 60.71 11.94
N GLY A 141 1.41 59.59 12.35
CA GLY A 141 2.11 59.50 13.64
C GLY A 141 3.24 60.51 13.79
N VAL A 142 4.09 60.67 12.76
CA VAL A 142 5.20 61.64 12.78
C VAL A 142 4.70 63.08 12.87
N CYS A 143 3.66 63.44 12.11
CA CYS A 143 3.07 64.78 12.16
C CYS A 143 2.56 65.15 13.57
N VAL A 144 1.87 64.24 14.24
CA VAL A 144 1.35 64.47 15.60
C VAL A 144 2.51 64.68 16.59
N ILE A 145 3.57 63.88 16.50
CA ILE A 145 4.75 64.01 17.38
C ILE A 145 5.41 65.39 17.20
N VAL A 146 5.56 65.85 15.96
CA VAL A 146 6.17 67.17 15.66
C VAL A 146 5.30 68.30 16.20
N LEU A 147 3.97 68.24 16.01
CA LEU A 147 3.04 69.24 16.55
C LEU A 147 3.06 69.29 18.07
N CYS A 148 3.06 68.13 18.73
CA CYS A 148 3.16 68.04 20.20
C CYS A 148 4.47 68.66 20.72
N ARG A 149 5.61 68.41 20.03
CA ARG A 149 6.89 69.04 20.40
C ARG A 149 6.87 70.55 20.21
N ARG A 150 6.24 71.05 19.14
CA ARG A 150 6.16 72.49 18.87
C ARG A 150 5.32 73.22 19.92
N ILE A 151 4.18 72.65 20.30
CA ILE A 151 3.30 73.20 21.35
C ILE A 151 4.01 73.19 22.71
N ARG A 152 4.72 72.10 23.04
CA ARG A 152 5.47 72.00 24.30
C ARG A 152 6.56 73.07 24.43
N ASN A 153 7.27 73.38 23.34
CA ASN A 153 8.32 74.41 23.36
C ASN A 153 7.76 75.83 23.51
N THR A 154 6.53 76.09 23.05
CA THR A 154 5.88 77.40 23.27
C THR A 154 5.40 77.60 24.71
N SER A 155 5.21 76.53 25.48
CA SER A 155 4.75 76.60 26.88
C SER A 155 5.84 76.96 27.88
N THR A 156 7.12 76.86 27.50
CA THR A 156 8.27 77.11 28.39
C THR A 156 8.88 78.52 28.23
N ALA A 157 8.24 79.39 27.44
CA ALA A 157 8.71 80.75 27.18
C ALA A 157 7.90 81.84 27.89
N SER A 158 7.19 81.50 28.98
CA SER A 158 6.43 82.45 29.81
C SER A 158 6.85 82.41 31.26
#